data_AF-W2TR63-F1
#
_entry.id   AF-W2TR63-F1
#
_cell.length_a   1.000
_cell.length_b   1.000
_cell.length_c   1.000
_cell.angle_alpha   90.00
_cell.angle_beta   90.00
_cell.angle_gamma   90.00
#
_symmetry.space_group_name_H-M   'P 1'
#
loop_
_entity.id
_entity.type
_entity.pdbx_description
1 polymer ?
#
loop_
_entity_poly.entity_id
_entity_poly.type
_entity_poly.pdbx_seq_one_letter_code
_entity_poly.pdbx_strand_id
1 'polypeptide(L)'
;MDGFRFWKQGYWASHLAGRRYHIRWELPVQIILPNVPVYSALFVIDLQKFRQIAAGDRLRGQYQGLSSDPNSLSNLDQDLPNNMIHQVKIKSLPQEWLWCETWCDDASKGEAKTIDLCNNPMTKEPKLDSAIRIIHEWKDYDNEIKRVLRNSLKRSSTMSLSQHSEL
;
A
#
# COMPACT_ATOMS: atom_id res chain seq x y z
N MET A 1 10.60 17.98 1.44
CA MET A 1 11.08 16.63 1.84
C MET A 1 11.92 15.95 0.74
N ASP A 2 12.72 16.70 -0.02
CA ASP A 2 13.45 16.13 -1.17
C ASP A 2 14.63 15.22 -0.79
N GLY A 3 15.18 15.37 0.41
CA GLY A 3 16.31 14.57 0.90
C GLY A 3 16.01 13.09 1.14
N PHE A 4 14.74 12.68 1.22
CA PHE A 4 14.34 11.27 1.40
C PHE A 4 14.03 10.55 0.08
N ARG A 5 14.20 11.23 -1.07
CA ARG A 5 13.86 10.71 -2.41
C ARG A 5 15.00 9.91 -3.01
N PHE A 6 15.27 8.73 -2.46
CA PHE A 6 16.38 7.87 -2.89
C PHE A 6 16.27 7.41 -4.36
N TRP A 7 15.05 7.31 -4.91
CA TRP A 7 14.84 6.89 -6.31
C TRP A 7 15.20 7.95 -7.35
N LYS A 8 15.40 9.21 -6.93
CA LYS A 8 15.89 10.30 -7.81
C LYS A 8 17.41 10.35 -7.92
N GLN A 9 18.12 9.48 -7.20
CA GLN A 9 19.57 9.45 -7.15
C GLN A 9 20.09 8.03 -7.35
N GLY A 10 21.35 7.89 -7.75
CA GLY A 10 22.03 6.61 -7.85
C GLY A 10 21.40 5.63 -8.85
N TYR A 11 21.36 4.35 -8.47
CA TYR A 11 20.93 3.23 -9.32
C TYR A 11 19.54 3.43 -9.92
N TRP A 12 18.57 3.85 -9.10
CA TRP A 12 17.16 3.95 -9.52
C TRP A 12 16.93 5.03 -10.58
N ALA A 13 17.61 6.18 -10.48
CA ALA A 13 17.50 7.23 -11.48
C ALA A 13 17.94 6.75 -12.87
N SER A 14 19.05 6.00 -12.93
CA SER A 14 19.57 5.39 -14.15
C SER A 14 18.67 4.27 -14.67
N HIS A 15 18.22 3.37 -13.78
CA HIS A 15 17.42 2.19 -14.15
C HIS A 15 16.02 2.56 -14.65
N LEU A 16 15.41 3.59 -14.07
CA LEU A 16 14.07 4.03 -14.44
C LEU A 16 14.05 4.77 -15.79
N ALA A 17 15.16 5.37 -16.22
CA ALA A 17 15.30 6.04 -17.52
C ALA A 17 14.13 6.99 -17.85
N GLY A 18 13.72 7.82 -16.88
CA GLY A 18 12.59 8.75 -17.01
C GLY A 18 11.21 8.13 -16.77
N ARG A 19 11.12 6.83 -16.49
CA ARG A 19 9.88 6.19 -16.01
C ARG A 19 9.69 6.45 -14.51
N ARG A 20 8.44 6.38 -14.07
CA ARG A 20 8.10 6.62 -12.68
C ARG A 20 8.47 5.43 -11.82
N TYR A 21 9.09 5.70 -10.68
CA TYR A 21 9.12 4.77 -9.57
C TYR A 21 7.68 4.72 -9.03
N HIS A 22 7.03 3.55 -9.04
CA HIS A 22 5.64 3.38 -8.58
C HIS A 22 5.52 3.40 -7.05
N ILE A 23 6.41 4.18 -6.42
CA ILE A 23 6.36 4.59 -5.04
C ILE A 23 6.37 6.12 -5.06
N ARG A 24 5.17 6.72 -5.01
CA ARG A 24 4.90 7.97 -4.27
C ARG A 24 5.42 9.30 -4.88
N TRP A 25 4.49 10.27 -4.96
CA TRP A 25 4.54 11.71 -5.29
C TRP A 25 5.62 12.27 -6.24
N GLU A 26 5.13 12.87 -7.33
CA GLU A 26 5.74 14.05 -7.96
C GLU A 26 4.71 15.19 -8.10
N LEU A 27 5.12 16.37 -7.66
CA LEU A 27 4.87 17.67 -8.29
C LEU A 27 6.24 18.12 -8.84
N PRO A 28 6.33 18.66 -10.07
CA PRO A 28 5.86 20.03 -10.30
C PRO A 28 5.07 20.24 -11.62
N VAL A 29 4.28 21.32 -11.56
CA VAL A 29 3.71 22.20 -12.59
C VAL A 29 4.06 21.94 -14.07
N GLN A 30 2.98 21.89 -14.85
CA GLN A 30 2.79 22.14 -16.29
C GLN A 30 3.57 21.30 -17.32
N ILE A 31 2.84 20.44 -18.04
CA ILE A 31 2.49 20.58 -19.47
C ILE A 31 1.75 19.29 -19.88
N ILE A 32 0.46 19.44 -20.19
CA ILE A 32 -0.39 18.50 -20.94
C ILE A 32 -0.51 17.10 -20.28
N LEU A 33 -1.34 17.03 -19.24
CA LEU A 33 -1.75 15.84 -18.46
C LEU A 33 -0.64 14.96 -17.81
N PRO A 34 0.23 15.48 -16.94
CA PRO A 34 1.02 14.66 -16.01
C PRO A 34 0.48 14.80 -14.57
N ASN A 35 0.92 13.92 -13.67
CA ASN A 35 0.73 13.98 -12.20
C ASN A 35 -0.41 13.14 -11.63
N VAL A 36 -0.27 11.83 -11.83
CA VAL A 36 -1.01 10.83 -11.07
C VAL A 36 -0.01 9.97 -10.29
N PRO A 37 0.23 10.23 -8.99
CA PRO A 37 1.01 9.36 -8.14
C PRO A 37 0.32 8.00 -7.94
N VAL A 38 1.11 6.94 -7.85
CA VAL A 38 0.63 5.61 -7.46
C VAL A 38 1.50 5.19 -6.29
N TYR A 39 0.86 4.74 -5.23
CA TYR A 39 1.56 4.00 -4.20
C TYR A 39 1.17 2.54 -4.28
N SER A 40 2.17 1.69 -4.07
CA SER A 40 2.07 0.24 -4.09
C SER A 40 1.23 -0.37 -2.95
N ALA A 41 0.68 0.43 -2.03
CA ALA A 41 -0.27 -0.09 -1.04
C ALA A 41 -1.58 -0.58 -1.69
N LEU A 42 -1.92 -0.04 -2.87
CA LEU A 42 -3.08 -0.44 -3.64
C LEU A 42 -2.69 -0.71 -5.10
N PHE A 43 -3.05 -1.88 -5.60
CA PHE A 43 -2.83 -2.24 -7.00
C PHE A 43 -3.94 -3.15 -7.50
N VAL A 44 -4.07 -3.23 -8.83
CA VAL A 44 -5.02 -4.11 -9.51
C VAL A 44 -4.25 -5.03 -10.44
N ILE A 45 -4.55 -6.33 -10.37
CA ILE A 45 -3.98 -7.33 -11.26
C ILE A 45 -5.10 -7.88 -12.14
N ASP A 46 -4.97 -7.69 -13.45
CA ASP A 46 -5.72 -8.48 -14.44
C ASP A 46 -5.11 -9.88 -14.48
N LEU A 47 -5.72 -10.83 -13.77
CA LEU A 47 -5.21 -12.20 -13.65
C LEU A 47 -5.20 -12.96 -14.98
N GLN A 48 -6.10 -12.65 -15.92
CA GLN A 48 -6.10 -13.32 -17.22
C GLN A 48 -4.88 -12.88 -18.02
N LYS A 49 -4.69 -11.56 -18.14
CA LYS A 49 -3.55 -10.99 -18.85
C LYS A 49 -2.22 -11.32 -18.17
N PHE A 50 -2.18 -11.27 -16.84
CA PHE A 50 -0.99 -11.60 -16.04
C PHE A 50 -0.51 -13.03 -16.30
N ARG A 51 -1.46 -13.98 -16.44
CA ARG A 51 -1.17 -15.37 -16.82
C ARG A 51 -0.74 -15.49 -18.29
N GLN A 52 -1.42 -14.81 -19.21
CA GLN A 52 -1.10 -14.84 -20.64
C GLN A 52 0.35 -14.42 -20.94
N ILE A 53 0.87 -13.44 -20.19
CA ILE A 53 2.24 -12.94 -20.39
C ILE A 53 3.28 -13.65 -19.51
N ALA A 54 2.87 -14.67 -18.75
CA ALA A 54 3.70 -15.37 -17.75
C ALA A 54 4.44 -14.40 -16.80
N ALA A 55 3.78 -13.30 -16.38
CA ALA A 55 4.42 -12.27 -15.57
C ALA A 55 4.90 -12.82 -14.22
N GLY A 56 4.16 -13.77 -13.63
CA GLY A 56 4.53 -14.41 -12.37
C GLY A 56 5.86 -15.18 -12.45
N ASP A 57 6.10 -15.91 -13.52
CA ASP A 57 7.37 -16.64 -13.72
C ASP A 57 8.54 -15.69 -13.91
N ARG A 58 8.34 -14.60 -14.66
CA ARG A 58 9.35 -13.56 -14.85
C ARG A 58 9.72 -12.88 -13.53
N LEU A 59 8.71 -12.52 -12.73
CA LEU A 59 8.92 -11.93 -11.40
C LEU A 59 9.69 -12.88 -10.48
N ARG A 60 9.33 -14.17 -10.45
CA ARG A 60 10.04 -15.18 -9.67
C ARG A 60 11.49 -15.38 -10.12
N GLY A 61 11.73 -15.45 -11.43
CA GLY A 61 13.08 -15.61 -11.96
C GLY A 61 13.99 -14.43 -11.61
N GLN A 62 13.44 -13.21 -11.66
CA GLN A 62 14.18 -11.99 -11.32
C GLN A 62 14.40 -11.86 -9.83
N TYR A 63 13.40 -12.21 -9.02
CA TYR A 63 13.56 -12.33 -7.58
C TYR A 63 14.68 -13.32 -7.22
N GLN A 64 14.72 -14.51 -7.84
CA GLN A 64 15.75 -15.49 -7.57
C GLN A 64 17.16 -14.94 -7.84
N GLY A 65 17.34 -14.20 -8.93
CA GLY A 65 18.63 -13.57 -9.27
C GLY A 65 19.05 -12.45 -8.32
N LEU A 66 18.08 -11.66 -7.82
CA LEU A 66 18.33 -10.53 -6.91
C LEU A 66 18.40 -10.95 -5.44
N SER A 67 17.77 -12.06 -5.05
CA SER A 67 17.67 -12.55 -3.68
C SER A 67 18.99 -13.02 -3.07
N SER A 68 20.00 -13.25 -3.91
CA SER A 68 21.34 -13.66 -3.46
C SER A 68 22.07 -12.56 -2.69
N ASP A 69 21.76 -11.28 -2.94
CA ASP A 69 22.30 -10.15 -2.19
C ASP A 69 21.24 -9.59 -1.22
N PRO A 70 21.46 -9.65 0.11
CA PRO A 70 20.53 -9.14 1.11
C PRO A 70 20.22 -7.64 0.98
N ASN A 71 21.08 -6.86 0.33
CA ASN A 71 20.90 -5.40 0.20
C ASN A 71 20.16 -5.00 -1.09
N SER A 72 19.92 -5.95 -2.00
CA SER A 72 19.38 -5.64 -3.33
C SER A 72 17.88 -5.33 -3.35
N LEU A 73 17.10 -5.85 -2.39
CA LEU A 73 15.64 -5.68 -2.33
C LEU A 73 15.22 -5.21 -0.94
N SER A 74 15.28 -3.90 -0.71
CA SER A 74 14.93 -3.30 0.58
C SER A 74 13.43 -3.45 0.87
N ASN A 75 12.58 -3.27 -0.15
CA ASN A 75 11.14 -3.51 -0.07
C ASN A 75 10.71 -4.36 -1.26
N LEU A 76 10.78 -5.68 -1.12
CA LEU A 76 10.55 -6.65 -2.20
C LEU A 76 9.26 -6.38 -3.02
N ASP A 77 8.17 -6.11 -2.33
CA ASP A 77 6.84 -5.86 -2.90
C ASP A 77 6.79 -4.61 -3.78
N GLN A 78 7.67 -3.64 -3.53
CA GLN A 78 7.71 -2.40 -4.28
C GLN A 78 8.86 -2.38 -5.30
N ASP A 79 10.04 -2.85 -4.90
CA ASP A 79 11.24 -2.83 -5.72
C ASP A 79 11.16 -3.81 -6.88
N LEU A 80 10.60 -5.01 -6.68
CA LEU A 80 10.56 -6.03 -7.73
C LEU A 80 9.67 -5.62 -8.91
N PRO A 81 8.42 -5.13 -8.73
CA PRO A 81 7.64 -4.60 -9.83
C PRO A 81 8.30 -3.39 -10.51
N ASN A 82 8.92 -2.49 -9.72
CA ASN A 82 9.60 -1.31 -10.25
C ASN A 82 10.84 -1.65 -11.08
N ASN A 83 11.63 -2.62 -10.63
CA ASN A 83 12.77 -3.13 -11.37
C ASN A 83 12.31 -3.73 -12.71
N MET A 84 11.15 -4.40 -12.69
CA MET A 84 10.55 -5.08 -13.83
C MET A 84 9.69 -4.19 -14.73
N ILE A 85 9.67 -2.88 -14.52
CA ILE A 85 8.84 -1.92 -15.27
C ILE A 85 9.04 -1.97 -16.80
N HIS A 86 10.22 -2.40 -17.25
CA HIS A 86 10.54 -2.53 -18.67
C HIS A 86 10.00 -3.85 -19.28
N GLN A 87 9.87 -4.90 -18.48
CA GLN A 87 9.45 -6.23 -18.90
C GLN A 87 7.96 -6.51 -18.64
N VAL A 88 7.42 -5.96 -17.55
CA VAL A 88 6.02 -6.06 -17.13
C VAL A 88 5.45 -4.65 -17.13
N LYS A 89 4.53 -4.37 -18.05
CA LYS A 89 3.91 -3.05 -18.17
C LYS A 89 3.06 -2.76 -16.93
N ILE A 90 3.38 -1.68 -16.23
CA ILE A 90 2.58 -1.17 -15.12
C ILE A 90 1.75 0.01 -15.62
N LYS A 91 0.45 -0.01 -15.33
CA LYS A 91 -0.44 1.13 -15.57
C LYS A 91 -0.60 1.90 -14.26
N SER A 92 -0.59 3.22 -14.35
CA SER A 92 -0.76 4.07 -13.18
C SER A 92 -2.24 4.31 -12.89
N LEU A 93 -2.65 4.14 -11.63
CA LEU A 93 -4.00 4.47 -11.15
C LEU A 93 -4.12 5.96 -10.80
N PRO A 94 -5.25 6.63 -11.07
CA PRO A 94 -5.51 8.02 -10.67
C PRO A 94 -5.23 8.34 -9.19
N GLN A 95 -4.86 9.58 -8.89
CA GLN A 95 -4.36 9.98 -7.56
C GLN A 95 -5.42 9.85 -6.47
N GLU A 96 -6.69 10.03 -6.82
CA GLU A 96 -7.79 9.94 -5.86
C GLU A 96 -7.94 8.52 -5.27
N TRP A 97 -7.33 7.50 -5.89
CA TRP A 97 -7.37 6.15 -5.36
C TRP A 97 -6.59 5.96 -4.07
N LEU A 98 -5.62 6.81 -3.76
CA LEU A 98 -4.75 6.60 -2.62
C LEU A 98 -4.23 7.90 -2.00
N TRP A 99 -4.64 8.12 -0.75
CA TRP A 99 -4.22 9.28 0.05
C TRP A 99 -3.38 8.84 1.26
N CYS A 100 -2.41 9.66 1.65
CA CYS A 100 -1.57 9.43 2.82
C CYS A 100 -1.06 10.78 3.35
N GLU A 101 -1.24 11.02 4.65
CA GLU A 101 -1.00 12.31 5.31
C GLU A 101 0.42 12.86 5.13
N THR A 102 1.42 12.00 5.12
CA THR A 102 2.82 12.45 5.07
C THR A 102 3.19 13.08 3.72
N TRP A 103 2.46 12.75 2.65
CA TRP A 103 2.88 13.10 1.30
C TRP A 103 1.78 13.73 0.43
N CYS A 104 0.51 13.57 0.80
CA CYS A 104 -0.63 14.20 0.12
C CYS A 104 -1.06 15.47 0.82
N ASP A 105 -1.59 16.42 0.07
CA ASP A 105 -2.19 17.62 0.64
C ASP A 105 -3.51 17.29 1.35
N ASP A 106 -3.79 17.95 2.47
CA ASP A 106 -5.04 17.77 3.25
C ASP A 106 -6.29 18.09 2.42
N ALA A 107 -6.20 19.05 1.50
CA ALA A 107 -7.30 19.38 0.59
C ALA A 107 -7.72 18.20 -0.30
N SER A 108 -6.77 17.33 -0.68
CA SER A 108 -7.04 16.16 -1.52
C SER A 108 -7.72 15.01 -0.78
N LYS A 109 -7.80 15.08 0.56
CA LYS A 109 -8.42 14.05 1.40
C LYS A 109 -9.93 13.90 1.11
N GLY A 110 -10.61 14.99 0.76
CA GLY A 110 -12.05 14.97 0.47
C GLY A 110 -12.42 14.15 -0.78
N GLU A 111 -11.50 14.00 -1.73
CA GLU A 111 -11.70 13.22 -2.96
C GLU A 111 -11.13 11.79 -2.85
N ALA A 112 -10.45 11.48 -1.74
CA ALA A 112 -9.76 10.22 -1.55
C ALA A 112 -10.73 9.03 -1.45
N LYS A 113 -10.49 7.99 -2.25
CA LYS A 113 -11.22 6.72 -2.22
C LYS A 113 -10.65 5.75 -1.19
N THR A 114 -9.34 5.81 -0.94
CA THR A 114 -8.68 5.01 0.09
C THR A 114 -7.59 5.82 0.79
N ILE A 115 -7.33 5.50 2.05
CA ILE A 115 -6.32 6.16 2.89
C ILE A 115 -5.32 5.10 3.37
N ASP A 116 -4.04 5.30 3.03
CA ASP A 116 -2.92 4.54 3.58
C ASP A 116 -2.35 5.27 4.81
N LEU A 117 -2.28 4.56 5.94
CA LEU A 117 -1.61 5.02 7.15
C LEU A 117 -0.10 4.78 7.02
N CYS A 118 0.49 5.59 6.15
CA CYS A 118 1.91 5.58 5.82
C CYS A 118 2.76 6.02 7.02
N ASN A 119 3.94 5.43 7.16
CA ASN A 119 4.89 5.83 8.19
C ASN A 119 5.44 7.24 7.90
N ASN A 120 5.47 8.10 8.91
CA ASN A 120 6.11 9.39 8.84
C ASN A 120 7.61 9.25 9.19
N PRO A 121 8.55 9.67 8.31
CA PRO A 121 9.98 9.57 8.60
C PRO A 121 10.45 10.57 9.69
N MET A 122 9.66 11.62 9.96
CA MET A 122 9.98 12.67 10.93
C MET A 122 9.39 12.41 12.32
N THR A 123 8.24 11.72 12.39
CA THR A 123 7.54 11.43 13.64
C THR A 123 7.26 9.93 13.77
N LYS A 124 7.54 9.37 14.95
CA LYS A 124 7.23 7.97 15.27
C LYS A 124 5.88 7.83 15.95
N GLU A 125 4.84 8.40 15.35
CA GLU A 125 3.46 8.23 15.85
C GLU A 125 3.02 6.77 15.65
N PRO A 126 2.45 6.10 16.66
CA PRO A 126 1.85 4.78 16.50
C PRO A 126 0.67 4.80 15.53
N LYS A 127 0.53 3.76 14.70
CA LYS A 127 -0.55 3.66 13.70
C LYS A 127 -1.97 3.78 14.28
N LEU A 128 -2.18 3.33 15.53
CA LEU A 128 -3.48 3.44 16.19
C LEU A 128 -3.87 4.89 16.47
N ASP A 129 -2.91 5.70 16.92
CA ASP A 129 -3.13 7.12 17.22
C ASP A 129 -3.37 7.88 15.91
N SER A 130 -2.57 7.60 14.88
CA SER A 130 -2.78 8.16 13.53
C SER A 130 -4.14 7.77 12.96
N ALA A 131 -4.57 6.50 13.11
CA ALA A 131 -5.87 6.05 12.60
C ALA A 131 -7.04 6.83 13.24
N ILE A 132 -7.01 6.97 14.56
CA ILE A 132 -8.03 7.69 15.33
C ILE A 132 -8.07 9.18 14.97
N ARG A 133 -6.90 9.79 14.73
CA ARG A 133 -6.75 11.21 14.42
C ARG A 133 -7.13 11.54 12.97
N ILE A 134 -6.72 10.69 12.03
CA ILE A 134 -6.90 10.91 10.59
C ILE A 134 -8.29 10.47 10.13
N ILE A 135 -8.81 9.36 10.64
CA ILE A 135 -10.05 8.73 10.15
C ILE A 135 -11.12 8.78 11.25
N HIS A 136 -12.05 9.74 11.13
CA HIS A 136 -13.08 9.97 12.16
C HIS A 136 -13.96 8.74 12.41
N GLU A 137 -14.32 8.02 11.35
CA GLU A 137 -15.16 6.81 11.39
C GLU A 137 -14.44 5.56 11.94
N TRP A 138 -13.13 5.61 12.15
CA TRP A 138 -12.36 4.44 12.61
C TRP A 138 -12.85 3.90 13.96
N LYS A 139 -13.22 4.81 14.88
CA LYS A 139 -13.76 4.44 16.20
C LYS A 139 -15.08 3.68 16.10
N ASP A 140 -15.90 4.03 15.11
CA ASP A 140 -17.22 3.43 14.95
C ASP A 140 -17.08 1.98 14.45
N TYR A 141 -16.22 1.75 13.46
CA TYR A 141 -15.90 0.40 12.98
C TYR A 141 -15.25 -0.46 14.07
N ASP A 142 -14.29 0.08 14.83
CA ASP A 142 -13.65 -0.65 15.94
C ASP A 142 -14.68 -1.04 17.02
N ASN A 143 -15.62 -0.13 17.34
CA ASN A 143 -16.71 -0.42 18.27
C ASN A 143 -17.68 -1.48 17.75
N GLU A 144 -17.98 -1.48 16.45
CA GLU A 144 -18.80 -2.50 15.81
C GLU A 144 -18.16 -3.89 15.93
N ILE A 145 -16.87 -4.02 15.57
CA ILE A 145 -16.14 -5.28 15.70
C ILE A 145 -16.09 -5.75 17.15
N LYS A 146 -15.83 -4.85 18.11
CA LYS A 146 -15.86 -5.18 19.55
C LYS A 146 -17.22 -5.70 19.99
N ARG A 147 -18.33 -5.16 19.46
CA ARG A 147 -19.69 -5.63 19.75
C ARG A 147 -19.91 -7.05 19.22
N VAL A 148 -19.51 -7.31 17.98
CA VAL A 148 -19.61 -8.64 17.35
C VAL A 148 -18.82 -9.68 18.14
N LEU A 149 -17.58 -9.37 18.52
CA LEU A 149 -16.74 -10.26 19.32
C LEU A 149 -17.34 -10.57 20.70
N ARG A 150 -17.84 -9.56 21.41
CA ARG A 150 -18.53 -9.76 22.71
C ARG A 150 -19.76 -10.66 22.57
N ASN A 151 -20.55 -10.48 21.51
CA ASN A 151 -21.74 -11.30 21.27
C ASN A 151 -21.37 -12.75 20.95
N SER A 152 -20.29 -12.98 20.19
CA SER A 152 -19.78 -14.32 19.92
C SER A 152 -19.33 -15.04 21.19
N LEU A 153 -18.62 -14.35 22.09
CA LEU A 153 -18.18 -14.91 23.37
C LEU A 153 -19.36 -15.27 24.27
N LYS A 154 -20.39 -14.41 24.36
CA LYS A 154 -21.61 -14.70 25.13
C LYS A 154 -22.40 -15.90 24.58
N ARG A 155 -22.48 -16.06 23.26
CA ARG A 155 -23.10 -17.25 22.65
C ARG A 155 -22.35 -18.52 22.98
N SER A 156 -21.02 -18.50 22.93
CA SER A 156 -20.18 -19.64 23.30
C SER A 156 -20.37 -20.05 24.77
N SER A 157 -20.42 -19.09 25.69
CA SER A 157 -20.66 -19.39 27.11
C SER A 157 -22.09 -19.87 27.39
N THR A 158 -23.07 -19.42 26.63
CA THR A 158 -24.47 -19.88 26.76
C THR A 158 -24.62 -21.33 26.26
N MET A 159 -23.92 -21.71 25.18
CA MET A 159 -23.89 -23.09 24.69
C MET A 159 -23.16 -24.05 25.64
N SER A 160 -22.10 -23.62 26.31
CA SER A 160 -21.43 -24.46 27.32
C SER A 160 -22.29 -24.66 28.56
N LEU A 161 -23.08 -23.66 28.96
CA LEU A 161 -24.01 -23.76 30.10
C LEU A 161 -25.20 -24.69 29.81
N SER A 162 -25.74 -24.69 28.59
CA SER A 162 -26.84 -25.60 28.22
C SER A 162 -26.43 -27.07 28.13
N GLN A 163 -25.15 -27.37 27.86
CA GLN A 163 -24.66 -28.75 27.84
C GLN A 163 -24.45 -29.34 29.25
N HIS A 164 -24.31 -28.50 30.28
CA HIS A 164 -24.11 -28.95 31.66
C HIS A 164 -25.40 -29.03 32.49
N SER A 165 -26.55 -28.62 31.95
CA SER A 165 -27.85 -28.67 32.65
C SER A 165 -28.76 -29.83 32.25
N GLU A 166 -28.32 -30.73 31.36
CA GLU A 166 -29.08 -31.92 30.92
C GLU A 166 -28.58 -33.25 31.53
N LEU A 167 -27.90 -33.21 32.68
CA LEU A 167 -27.52 -34.41 33.46
C LEU A 167 -28.10 -34.37 34.87
#